data_AF-A0A7W7MFL4-F1
#
_entry.id   AF-A0A7W7MFL4-F1
#
_cell.length_a   1.000
_cell.length_b   1.000
_cell.length_c   1.000
_cell.angle_alpha   90.00
_cell.angle_beta   90.00
_cell.angle_gamma   90.00
#
_symmetry.space_group_name_H-M   'P 1'
#
loop_
_entity.id
_entity.type
_entity.pdbx_description
1 polymer ?
#
loop_
_entity_poly.entity_id
_entity_poly.type
_entity_poly.pdbx_seq_one_letter_code
_entity_poly.pdbx_strand_id
1 'polypeptide(L)'
;MTASDRHSGFRPDIEGLRAIAVTLVVLGHAGVPGLAGGYVGVDVFFVISGCLITALLLRELDRTGTVSLAGFYARRATRLLPASTVVAVATLIGAWLWLPPTRFASISTDALFSTFYGINWRLAAEGTDYFNAAADPSPLQHLWSLAVEEQFYLVWPLLLLVVTGRRSLRIVLGAVIAASLAVSVWQSGAAVSWAYFGAHTRAHELAIGALVAVSAGALARLPRAVATSLAWAGIAAVLIAALTWAPGWALSRWSPPCSRRRCRTGRPPRTPSPRSAPPGTRWPR
;
A
#
# COMPACT_ATOMS: atom_id res chain seq x y z
N MET A 1 -34.13 33.85 -14.06
CA MET A 1 -33.96 33.13 -12.78
C MET A 1 -33.25 31.81 -13.09
N THR A 2 -31.92 31.84 -13.24
CA THR A 2 -31.11 30.67 -13.59
C THR A 2 -30.80 29.87 -12.35
N ALA A 3 -31.11 28.58 -12.39
CA ALA A 3 -30.92 27.65 -11.29
C ALA A 3 -29.43 27.51 -10.97
N SER A 4 -29.01 28.24 -9.94
CA SER A 4 -27.94 27.94 -8.97
C SER A 4 -27.14 26.66 -9.27
N ASP A 5 -25.93 26.84 -9.81
CA ASP A 5 -24.82 25.91 -9.72
C ASP A 5 -24.59 25.48 -8.26
N ARG A 6 -25.05 24.28 -7.92
CA ARG A 6 -24.68 23.55 -6.71
C ARG A 6 -24.17 22.16 -7.07
N HIS A 7 -23.13 22.10 -7.91
CA HIS A 7 -22.29 20.91 -7.96
C HIS A 7 -21.23 21.01 -6.86
N SER A 8 -21.61 20.58 -5.66
CA SER A 8 -20.68 20.41 -4.54
C SER A 8 -19.59 19.39 -4.92
N GLY A 9 -18.37 19.88 -5.15
CA GLY A 9 -17.09 19.23 -4.77
C GLY A 9 -16.76 17.80 -5.21
N PHE A 10 -17.59 17.12 -5.99
CA PHE A 10 -17.36 15.73 -6.41
C PHE A 10 -16.55 15.70 -7.70
N ARG A 11 -15.39 15.04 -7.65
CA ARG A 11 -14.46 14.88 -8.77
C ARG A 11 -14.52 13.43 -9.28
N PRO A 12 -15.44 13.12 -10.22
CA PRO A 12 -15.66 11.75 -10.68
C PRO A 12 -14.41 11.16 -11.37
N ASP A 13 -13.57 12.02 -11.94
CA ASP A 13 -12.27 11.66 -12.50
C ASP A 13 -11.31 11.08 -11.45
N ILE A 14 -11.22 11.72 -10.28
CA ILE A 14 -10.38 11.24 -9.18
C ILE A 14 -10.94 9.96 -8.57
N GLU A 15 -12.25 9.90 -8.33
CA GLU A 15 -12.87 8.70 -7.77
C GLU A 15 -12.79 7.51 -8.73
N GLY A 16 -12.92 7.73 -10.04
CA GLY A 16 -12.70 6.71 -11.06
C GLY A 16 -11.27 6.15 -11.04
N LEU A 17 -10.26 7.01 -10.92
CA LEU A 17 -8.87 6.57 -10.80
C LEU A 17 -8.61 5.77 -9.51
N ARG A 18 -9.22 6.17 -8.39
CA ARG A 18 -9.15 5.40 -7.13
C ARG A 18 -9.82 4.04 -7.27
N ALA A 19 -10.97 3.97 -7.95
CA ALA A 19 -11.65 2.72 -8.22
C ALA A 19 -10.78 1.77 -9.05
N ILE A 20 -10.12 2.28 -10.10
CA ILE A 20 -9.17 1.50 -10.91
C ILE A 20 -8.00 1.01 -10.05
N ALA A 21 -7.40 1.89 -9.24
CA ALA A 21 -6.30 1.56 -8.35
C ALA A 21 -6.68 0.43 -7.36
N VAL A 22 -7.82 0.54 -6.68
CA VAL A 22 -8.31 -0.51 -5.77
C VAL A 22 -8.63 -1.80 -6.52
N THR A 23 -9.22 -1.70 -7.72
CA THR A 23 -9.54 -2.87 -8.54
C THR A 23 -8.28 -3.64 -8.92
N LEU A 24 -7.21 -2.96 -9.32
CA LEU A 24 -5.92 -3.58 -9.61
C LEU A 24 -5.38 -4.34 -8.39
N VAL A 25 -5.45 -3.75 -7.20
CA VAL A 25 -5.01 -4.39 -5.96
C VAL A 25 -5.83 -5.65 -5.67
N VAL A 26 -7.16 -5.57 -5.78
CA VAL A 26 -8.06 -6.70 -5.54
C VAL A 26 -7.82 -7.83 -6.54
N LEU A 27 -7.69 -7.52 -7.83
CA LEU A 27 -7.43 -8.53 -8.87
C LEU A 27 -6.06 -9.20 -8.69
N GLY A 28 -5.05 -8.43 -8.29
CA GLY A 28 -3.74 -8.97 -7.94
C GLY A 28 -3.78 -9.93 -6.76
N HIS A 29 -4.53 -9.59 -5.69
CA HIS A 29 -4.72 -10.47 -4.53
C HIS A 29 -5.59 -11.69 -4.84
N ALA A 30 -6.59 -11.55 -5.71
CA ALA A 30 -7.43 -12.65 -6.18
C ALA A 30 -6.67 -13.64 -7.08
N GLY A 31 -5.44 -13.30 -7.49
CA GLY A 31 -4.61 -14.13 -8.33
C GLY A 31 -5.10 -14.20 -9.78
N VAL A 32 -5.69 -13.13 -10.31
CA VAL A 32 -6.10 -13.13 -11.72
C VAL A 32 -4.87 -13.26 -12.63
N PRO A 33 -4.83 -14.24 -13.57
CA PRO A 33 -3.69 -14.44 -14.45
C PRO A 33 -3.29 -13.16 -15.19
N GLY A 34 -1.99 -12.85 -15.22
CA GLY A 34 -1.47 -11.65 -15.89
C GLY A 34 -1.58 -10.35 -15.10
N LEU A 35 -2.20 -10.34 -13.90
CA LEU A 35 -2.33 -9.15 -13.04
C LEU A 35 -1.54 -9.27 -11.73
N ALA A 36 -0.44 -10.01 -11.73
CA ALA A 36 0.45 -10.15 -10.58
C ALA A 36 1.06 -8.82 -10.12
N GLY A 37 1.16 -7.83 -11.02
CA GLY A 37 1.59 -6.45 -10.71
C GLY A 37 0.50 -5.57 -10.12
N GLY A 38 -0.66 -6.13 -9.72
CA GLY A 38 -1.79 -5.36 -9.19
C GLY A 38 -1.48 -4.48 -7.97
N TYR A 39 -0.39 -4.76 -7.25
CA TYR A 39 0.09 -3.93 -6.13
C TYR A 39 0.48 -2.50 -6.56
N VAL A 40 0.79 -2.26 -7.84
CA VAL A 40 1.00 -0.91 -8.41
C VAL A 40 -0.22 -0.01 -8.18
N GLY A 41 -1.41 -0.60 -8.02
CA GLY A 41 -2.60 0.13 -7.62
C GLY A 41 -2.43 0.87 -6.28
N VAL A 42 -1.65 0.34 -5.33
CA VAL A 42 -1.35 1.04 -4.08
C VAL A 42 -0.50 2.29 -4.33
N ASP A 43 0.49 2.20 -5.23
CA ASP A 43 1.35 3.34 -5.59
C ASP A 43 0.50 4.49 -6.18
N VAL A 44 -0.40 4.14 -7.10
CA VAL A 44 -1.35 5.09 -7.71
C VAL A 44 -2.28 5.67 -6.65
N PHE A 45 -2.77 4.86 -5.72
CA PHE A 45 -3.64 5.31 -4.64
C PHE A 45 -2.94 6.35 -3.76
N PHE A 46 -1.69 6.11 -3.36
CA PHE A 46 -0.89 7.05 -2.57
C PHE A 46 -0.63 8.37 -3.29
N VAL A 47 -0.31 8.34 -4.59
CA VAL A 47 -0.16 9.57 -5.39
C VAL A 47 -1.47 10.37 -5.44
N ILE A 48 -2.60 9.71 -5.66
CA ILE A 48 -3.92 10.37 -5.67
C ILE A 48 -4.24 10.96 -4.29
N SER A 49 -4.02 10.18 -3.24
CA SER A 49 -4.22 10.54 -1.84
C SER A 49 -3.40 11.77 -1.43
N GLY A 50 -2.14 11.84 -1.85
CA GLY A 50 -1.27 13.00 -1.63
C GLY A 50 -1.73 14.24 -2.39
N CYS A 51 -2.17 14.08 -3.64
CA CYS A 51 -2.70 15.17 -4.46
C CYS A 51 -3.99 15.76 -3.87
N LEU A 52 -4.94 14.90 -3.49
CA LEU A 52 -6.25 15.32 -2.98
C LEU A 52 -6.13 16.07 -1.65
N ILE A 53 -5.38 15.51 -0.69
CA ILE A 53 -5.22 16.14 0.62
C ILE A 53 -4.54 17.50 0.49
N THR A 54 -3.52 17.58 -0.36
CA THR A 54 -2.73 18.79 -0.56
C THR A 54 -3.58 19.84 -1.23
N ALA A 55 -4.32 19.50 -2.27
CA ALA A 55 -5.23 20.43 -2.92
C ALA A 55 -6.32 20.95 -1.97
N LEU A 56 -6.84 20.11 -1.05
CA LEU A 56 -7.81 20.53 -0.04
C LEU A 56 -7.20 21.54 0.94
N LEU A 57 -6.04 21.22 1.51
CA LEU A 57 -5.36 22.08 2.48
C LEU A 57 -4.89 23.40 1.88
N LEU A 58 -4.37 23.37 0.65
CA LEU A 58 -3.97 24.58 -0.07
C LEU A 58 -5.16 25.49 -0.34
N ARG A 59 -6.33 24.94 -0.71
CA ARG A 59 -7.56 25.73 -0.87
C ARG A 59 -8.02 26.36 0.44
N GLU A 60 -7.91 25.64 1.55
CA GLU A 60 -8.23 26.17 2.88
C GLU A 60 -7.26 27.32 3.25
N LEU A 61 -5.98 27.11 3.02
CA LEU A 61 -4.92 28.10 3.26
C LEU A 61 -5.11 29.34 2.38
N ASP A 62 -5.38 29.18 1.09
CA ASP A 62 -5.63 30.29 0.16
C ASP A 62 -6.89 31.10 0.55
N ARG A 63 -7.91 30.44 1.13
CA ARG A 63 -9.17 31.09 1.53
C ARG A 63 -9.11 31.73 2.91
N THR A 64 -8.41 31.13 3.86
CA THR A 64 -8.48 31.52 5.28
C THR A 64 -7.15 32.00 5.85
N GLY A 65 -6.05 31.91 5.09
CA GLY A 65 -4.71 32.24 5.53
C GLY A 65 -4.08 31.22 6.48
N THR A 66 -4.81 30.18 6.89
CA THR A 66 -4.34 29.14 7.81
C THR A 66 -4.97 27.77 7.50
N VAL A 67 -4.60 26.74 8.27
CA VAL A 67 -5.20 25.41 8.24
C VAL A 67 -5.75 25.07 9.62
N SER A 68 -7.03 24.73 9.70
CA SER A 68 -7.64 24.24 10.94
C SER A 68 -7.25 22.78 11.20
N LEU A 69 -6.23 22.55 12.03
CA LEU A 69 -5.78 21.20 12.41
C LEU A 69 -6.90 20.38 13.06
N ALA A 70 -7.59 20.96 14.04
CA ALA A 70 -8.70 20.30 14.73
C ALA A 70 -9.82 19.92 13.74
N GLY A 71 -10.21 20.85 12.86
CA GLY A 71 -11.23 20.58 11.84
C GLY A 71 -10.79 19.50 10.84
N PHE A 72 -9.52 19.52 10.44
CA PHE A 72 -8.94 18.54 9.54
C PHE A 72 -8.97 17.12 10.13
N TYR A 73 -8.43 16.94 11.34
CA TYR A 73 -8.40 15.63 11.99
C TYR A 73 -9.78 15.15 12.41
N ALA A 74 -10.68 16.05 12.86
CA ALA A 74 -12.05 15.67 13.22
C ALA A 74 -12.83 15.09 12.02
N ARG A 75 -12.77 15.74 10.85
CA ARG A 75 -13.43 15.23 9.63
C ARG A 75 -12.88 13.86 9.21
N ARG A 76 -11.59 13.64 9.43
CA ARG A 76 -10.93 12.40 9.05
C ARG A 76 -11.27 11.26 10.01
N ALA A 77 -11.24 11.55 11.31
CA ALA A 77 -11.64 10.64 12.37
C ALA A 77 -13.09 10.16 12.20
N THR A 78 -14.05 11.07 11.98
CA THR A 78 -15.46 10.71 11.80
C THR A 78 -15.73 9.91 10.53
N ARG A 79 -14.88 10.05 9.51
CA ARG A 79 -14.98 9.31 8.25
C ARG A 79 -14.34 7.92 8.31
N LEU A 80 -13.23 7.75 9.04
CA LEU A 80 -12.40 6.54 8.98
C LEU A 80 -12.54 5.62 10.20
N LEU A 81 -12.64 6.20 11.40
CA LEU A 81 -12.71 5.41 12.63
C LEU A 81 -13.91 4.47 12.66
N PRO A 82 -15.14 4.85 12.24
CA PRO A 82 -16.27 3.92 12.30
C PRO A 82 -16.04 2.67 11.45
N ALA A 83 -15.63 2.83 10.19
CA ALA A 83 -15.43 1.72 9.27
C ALA A 83 -14.24 0.83 9.70
N SER A 84 -13.10 1.44 10.04
CA SER A 84 -11.92 0.68 10.49
C SER A 84 -12.15 -0.05 11.81
N THR A 85 -12.91 0.54 12.74
CA THR A 85 -13.29 -0.11 14.00
C THR A 85 -14.19 -1.31 13.76
N VAL A 86 -15.21 -1.17 12.89
CA VAL A 86 -16.09 -2.29 12.53
C VAL A 86 -15.28 -3.43 11.91
N VAL A 87 -14.38 -3.14 10.97
CA VAL A 87 -13.51 -4.15 10.36
C VAL A 87 -12.61 -4.83 11.40
N ALA A 88 -11.97 -4.06 12.28
CA ALA A 88 -11.11 -4.60 13.33
C ALA A 88 -11.89 -5.51 14.29
N VAL A 89 -13.04 -5.05 14.81
CA VAL A 89 -13.87 -5.82 15.73
C VAL A 89 -14.43 -7.08 15.07
N ALA A 90 -14.98 -6.97 13.86
CA ALA A 90 -15.50 -8.13 13.13
C ALA A 90 -14.40 -9.16 12.85
N THR A 91 -13.19 -8.70 12.52
CA THR A 91 -12.02 -9.57 12.30
C THR A 91 -11.59 -10.26 13.59
N LEU A 92 -11.61 -9.56 14.73
CA LEU A 92 -11.29 -10.15 16.02
C LEU A 92 -12.32 -11.19 16.45
N ILE A 93 -13.61 -10.91 16.27
CA ILE A 93 -14.68 -11.88 16.53
C ILE A 93 -14.48 -13.12 15.65
N GLY A 94 -14.23 -12.93 14.35
CA GLY A 94 -13.99 -14.05 13.45
C GLY A 94 -12.74 -14.85 13.81
N ALA A 95 -11.64 -14.18 14.13
CA ALA A 95 -10.41 -14.83 14.56
C ALA A 95 -10.61 -15.62 15.86
N TRP A 96 -11.40 -15.11 16.81
CA TRP A 96 -11.72 -15.80 18.04
C TRP A 96 -12.57 -17.06 17.82
N LEU A 97 -13.53 -17.00 16.88
CA LEU A 97 -14.42 -18.13 16.57
C LEU A 97 -13.75 -19.24 15.77
N TRP A 98 -12.83 -18.90 14.85
CA TRP A 98 -12.35 -19.82 13.82
C TRP A 98 -10.86 -20.15 13.86
N LEU A 99 -10.03 -19.41 14.62
CA LEU A 99 -8.57 -19.58 14.60
C LEU A 99 -7.99 -20.09 15.94
N PRO A 100 -6.83 -20.75 15.92
CA PRO A 100 -6.14 -21.16 17.14
C PRO A 100 -5.76 -19.96 18.03
N PRO A 101 -5.65 -20.15 19.37
CA PRO A 101 -5.35 -19.06 20.31
C PRO A 101 -4.06 -18.28 19.99
N THR A 102 -3.03 -18.96 19.46
CA THR A 102 -1.77 -18.32 19.06
C THR A 102 -1.95 -17.35 17.89
N ARG A 103 -2.79 -17.71 16.90
CA ARG A 103 -3.14 -16.82 15.77
C ARG A 103 -4.04 -15.69 16.24
N PHE A 104 -5.01 -15.96 17.12
CA PHE A 104 -5.85 -14.93 17.71
C PHE A 104 -5.03 -13.87 18.47
N ALA A 105 -4.04 -14.29 19.27
CA ALA A 105 -3.16 -13.37 20.00
C ALA A 105 -2.35 -12.46 19.05
N SER A 106 -1.82 -13.04 17.96
CA SER A 106 -1.12 -12.25 16.94
C SER A 106 -2.06 -11.25 16.25
N ILE A 107 -3.24 -11.67 15.82
CA ILE A 107 -4.25 -10.79 15.18
C ILE A 107 -4.76 -9.71 16.14
N SER A 108 -4.87 -10.01 17.43
CA SER A 108 -5.24 -9.04 18.47
C SER A 108 -4.21 -7.92 18.58
N THR A 109 -2.93 -8.27 18.49
CA THR A 109 -1.86 -7.29 18.43
C THR A 109 -1.95 -6.50 17.11
N ASP A 110 -2.42 -7.09 16.00
CA ASP A 110 -2.50 -6.40 14.70
C ASP A 110 -3.60 -5.36 14.75
N ALA A 111 -4.74 -5.73 15.33
CA ALA A 111 -5.86 -4.82 15.59
C ALA A 111 -5.43 -3.64 16.47
N LEU A 112 -4.62 -3.89 17.50
CA LEU A 112 -4.07 -2.83 18.35
C LEU A 112 -3.21 -1.86 17.53
N PHE A 113 -2.24 -2.37 16.77
CA PHE A 113 -1.42 -1.53 15.90
C PHE A 113 -2.25 -0.83 14.81
N SER A 114 -3.26 -1.48 14.23
CA SER A 114 -4.17 -0.86 13.25
C SER A 114 -4.96 0.30 13.84
N THR A 115 -5.42 0.18 15.09
CA THR A 115 -6.20 1.22 15.79
C THR A 115 -5.41 2.53 15.91
N PHE A 116 -4.09 2.41 16.12
CA PHE A 116 -3.17 3.55 16.21
C PHE A 116 -2.44 3.86 14.90
N TYR A 117 -2.91 3.32 13.78
CA TYR A 117 -2.28 3.51 12.46
C TYR A 117 -0.77 3.16 12.46
N GLY A 118 -0.38 2.09 13.15
CA GLY A 118 1.00 1.59 13.24
C GLY A 118 1.22 0.18 12.68
N ILE A 119 0.18 -0.47 12.13
CA ILE A 119 0.26 -1.87 11.65
C ILE A 119 1.35 -2.07 10.58
N ASN A 120 1.65 -1.05 9.77
CA ASN A 120 2.69 -1.13 8.76
C ASN A 120 4.09 -1.35 9.36
N TRP A 121 4.41 -0.78 10.52
CA TRP A 121 5.69 -1.03 11.19
C TRP A 121 5.78 -2.43 11.76
N ARG A 122 4.66 -2.93 12.29
CA ARG A 122 4.60 -4.31 12.76
C ARG A 122 4.82 -5.30 11.62
N LEU A 123 4.11 -5.13 10.50
CA LEU A 123 4.27 -5.97 9.31
C LEU A 123 5.69 -5.88 8.73
N ALA A 124 6.31 -4.69 8.76
CA ALA A 124 7.68 -4.51 8.33
C ALA A 124 8.67 -5.32 9.19
N ALA A 125 8.50 -5.26 10.52
CA ALA A 125 9.32 -6.00 11.47
C ALA A 125 9.11 -7.52 11.38
N GLU A 126 7.86 -7.98 11.30
CA GLU A 126 7.52 -9.40 11.15
C GLU A 126 8.05 -9.99 9.83
N GLY A 127 8.01 -9.22 8.74
CA GLY A 127 8.52 -9.68 7.45
C GLY A 127 10.05 -9.89 7.40
N THR A 128 10.80 -9.35 8.38
CA THR A 128 12.23 -9.63 8.56
C THR A 128 12.52 -10.81 9.49
N ASP A 129 11.53 -11.32 10.20
CA ASP A 129 11.69 -12.42 11.14
C ASP A 129 11.62 -13.76 10.39
N TYR A 130 12.76 -14.46 10.36
CA TYR A 130 12.92 -15.75 9.68
C TYR A 130 11.90 -16.79 10.14
N PHE A 131 11.51 -16.76 11.43
CA PHE A 131 10.56 -17.72 11.99
C PHE A 131 9.10 -17.43 11.60
N ASN A 132 8.80 -16.20 11.18
CA ASN A 132 7.46 -15.77 10.76
C ASN A 132 7.30 -15.66 9.23
N ALA A 133 8.38 -15.82 8.45
CA ALA A 133 8.35 -15.70 6.98
C ALA A 133 7.41 -16.70 6.27
N ALA A 134 7.01 -17.78 6.93
CA ALA A 134 6.07 -18.79 6.41
C ALA A 134 4.64 -18.67 6.98
N ALA A 135 4.37 -17.70 7.85
CA ALA A 135 3.06 -17.54 8.46
C ALA A 135 2.07 -16.93 7.47
N ASP A 136 0.79 -17.32 7.58
CA ASP A 136 -0.25 -16.71 6.76
C ASP A 136 -0.37 -15.20 7.05
N PRO A 137 -0.59 -14.37 6.01
CA PRO A 137 -0.85 -12.94 6.13
C PRO A 137 -1.91 -12.61 7.20
N SER A 138 -1.74 -11.48 7.87
CA SER A 138 -2.76 -10.97 8.77
C SER A 138 -4.03 -10.59 7.99
N PRO A 139 -5.24 -10.96 8.45
CA PRO A 139 -6.49 -10.48 7.83
C PRO A 139 -6.62 -8.95 7.85
N LEU A 140 -5.93 -8.29 8.79
CA LEU A 140 -5.88 -6.82 8.91
C LEU A 140 -4.77 -6.19 8.08
N GLN A 141 -3.99 -6.98 7.33
CA GLN A 141 -2.86 -6.48 6.56
C GLN A 141 -3.25 -5.31 5.68
N HIS A 142 -4.40 -5.36 5.01
CA HIS A 142 -4.90 -4.29 4.13
C HIS A 142 -4.97 -2.89 4.77
N LEU A 143 -4.97 -2.77 6.11
CA LEU A 143 -4.92 -1.50 6.84
C LEU A 143 -3.52 -0.86 6.87
N TRP A 144 -2.48 -1.55 6.39
CA TRP A 144 -1.12 -1.01 6.31
C TRP A 144 -1.04 0.25 5.46
N SER A 145 -1.75 0.28 4.33
CA SER A 145 -1.72 1.42 3.41
C SER A 145 -2.45 2.62 4.01
N LEU A 146 -3.59 2.37 4.68
CA LEU A 146 -4.30 3.38 5.45
C LEU A 146 -3.42 3.97 6.57
N ALA A 147 -2.67 3.13 7.28
CA ALA A 147 -1.74 3.58 8.33
C ALA A 147 -0.67 4.54 7.77
N VAL A 148 -0.03 4.19 6.65
CA VAL A 148 0.95 5.06 5.98
C VAL A 148 0.33 6.40 5.55
N GLU A 149 -0.89 6.37 5.03
CA GLU A 149 -1.61 7.59 4.67
C GLU A 149 -1.86 8.50 5.88
N GLU A 150 -2.39 7.97 6.98
CA GLU A 150 -2.64 8.76 8.20
C GLU A 150 -1.35 9.33 8.78
N GLN A 151 -0.24 8.57 8.75
CA GLN A 151 1.07 9.06 9.20
C GLN A 151 1.52 10.27 8.37
N PHE A 152 1.35 10.22 7.06
CA PHE A 152 1.61 11.37 6.20
C PHE A 152 0.68 12.54 6.52
N TYR A 153 -0.62 12.28 6.73
CA TYR A 153 -1.60 13.32 7.06
C TYR A 153 -1.45 13.93 8.45
N LEU A 154 -0.75 13.25 9.36
CA LEU A 154 -0.36 13.83 10.63
C LEU A 154 0.72 14.91 10.44
N VAL A 155 1.71 14.64 9.60
CA VAL A 155 2.85 15.56 9.36
C VAL A 155 2.50 16.68 8.38
N TRP A 156 1.68 16.38 7.37
CA TRP A 156 1.49 17.24 6.21
C TRP A 156 0.86 18.62 6.50
N PRO A 157 -0.24 18.75 7.27
CA PRO A 157 -0.80 20.05 7.64
C PRO A 157 0.20 20.92 8.42
N LEU A 158 0.99 20.31 9.30
CA LEU A 158 2.03 21.01 10.07
C LEU A 158 3.12 21.56 9.14
N LEU A 159 3.54 20.76 8.16
CA LEU A 159 4.51 21.18 7.15
C LEU A 159 4.00 22.38 6.35
N LEU A 160 2.72 22.41 5.97
CA LEU A 160 2.12 23.55 5.25
C LEU A 160 2.04 24.82 6.10
N LEU A 161 1.91 24.70 7.43
CA LEU A 161 1.93 25.85 8.34
C LEU A 161 3.33 26.45 8.51
N VAL A 162 4.38 25.61 8.47
CA VAL A 162 5.77 26.04 8.65
C VAL A 162 6.43 26.48 7.34
N VAL A 163 6.18 25.76 6.24
CA VAL A 163 6.79 26.02 4.94
C VAL A 163 5.94 27.00 4.16
N THR A 164 6.26 28.28 4.29
CA THR A 164 5.55 29.35 3.59
C THR A 164 6.03 29.49 2.14
N GLY A 165 5.08 29.57 1.21
CA GLY A 165 5.34 29.87 -0.19
C GLY A 165 5.51 28.62 -1.08
N ARG A 166 4.96 28.72 -2.30
CA ARG A 166 4.89 27.60 -3.25
C ARG A 166 6.26 27.11 -3.71
N ARG A 167 7.27 27.99 -3.78
CA ARG A 167 8.64 27.62 -4.19
C ARG A 167 9.31 26.76 -3.13
N SER A 168 9.30 27.20 -1.87
CA SER A 168 9.86 26.45 -0.74
C SER A 168 9.20 25.10 -0.59
N LEU A 169 7.87 25.04 -0.73
CA LEU A 169 7.12 23.79 -0.66
C LEU A 169 7.51 22.79 -1.77
N ARG A 170 7.74 23.26 -3.00
CA ARG A 170 8.26 22.40 -4.09
C ARG A 170 9.65 21.86 -3.81
N ILE A 171 10.53 22.66 -3.21
CA ILE A 171 11.90 22.24 -2.86
C ILE A 171 11.84 21.17 -1.77
N VAL A 172 11.06 21.40 -0.72
CA VAL A 172 10.87 20.44 0.38
C VAL A 172 10.29 19.13 -0.15
N LEU A 173 9.26 19.20 -0.99
CA LEU A 173 8.69 18.02 -1.64
C LEU A 173 9.72 17.28 -2.52
N GLY A 174 10.51 18.01 -3.31
CA GLY A 174 11.59 17.41 -4.11
C GLY A 174 12.61 16.68 -3.24
N ALA A 175 12.99 17.25 -2.10
CA ALA A 175 13.90 16.63 -1.14
C ALA A 175 13.27 15.37 -0.50
N VAL A 176 12.00 15.42 -0.08
CA VAL A 176 11.28 14.26 0.46
C VAL A 176 11.19 13.14 -0.56
N ILE A 177 10.85 13.46 -1.82
CA ILE A 177 10.78 12.48 -2.91
C ILE A 177 12.14 11.81 -3.11
N ALA A 178 13.22 12.60 -3.25
CA ALA A 178 14.55 12.08 -3.48
C ALA A 178 15.05 11.22 -2.30
N ALA A 179 14.90 11.69 -1.07
CA ALA A 179 15.34 10.97 0.13
C ALA A 179 14.54 9.67 0.33
N SER A 180 13.21 9.74 0.25
CA SER A 180 12.34 8.57 0.43
C SER A 180 12.59 7.53 -0.67
N LEU A 181 12.76 7.95 -1.93
CA LEU A 181 13.07 7.04 -3.03
C LEU A 181 14.46 6.40 -2.86
N ALA A 182 15.47 7.17 -2.48
CA ALA A 182 16.81 6.62 -2.23
C ALA A 182 16.80 5.56 -1.12
N VAL A 183 16.09 5.83 -0.03
CA VAL A 183 15.92 4.89 1.08
C VAL A 183 15.10 3.66 0.67
N SER A 184 14.10 3.83 -0.20
CA SER A 184 13.32 2.72 -0.78
C SER A 184 14.19 1.79 -1.64
N VAL A 185 15.01 2.37 -2.53
CA VAL A 185 15.94 1.60 -3.38
C VAL A 185 16.96 0.86 -2.53
N TRP A 186 17.54 1.52 -1.53
CA TRP A 186 18.51 0.89 -0.63
C TRP A 186 17.90 -0.26 0.17
N GLN A 187 16.71 -0.06 0.77
CA GLN A 187 16.05 -1.12 1.54
C GLN A 187 15.48 -2.23 0.68
N SER A 188 15.21 -2.00 -0.60
CA SER A 188 14.80 -3.07 -1.51
C SER A 188 15.87 -4.18 -1.62
N GLY A 189 17.14 -3.84 -1.42
CA GLY A 189 18.24 -4.81 -1.35
C GLY A 189 18.54 -5.35 0.05
N ALA A 190 18.22 -4.61 1.11
CA ALA A 190 18.61 -4.93 2.48
C ALA A 190 17.48 -5.52 3.34
N ALA A 191 16.25 -5.05 3.18
CA ALA A 191 15.08 -5.42 3.98
C ALA A 191 13.78 -5.18 3.19
N VAL A 192 13.38 -6.16 2.38
CA VAL A 192 12.24 -6.04 1.44
C VAL A 192 10.92 -5.69 2.14
N SER A 193 10.67 -6.22 3.35
CA SER A 193 9.45 -5.90 4.10
C SER A 193 9.38 -4.43 4.52
N TRP A 194 10.51 -3.84 4.91
CA TRP A 194 10.60 -2.42 5.22
C TRP A 194 10.53 -1.55 3.97
N ALA A 195 11.12 -1.99 2.85
CA ALA A 195 10.94 -1.33 1.56
C ALA A 195 9.44 -1.24 1.18
N TYR A 196 8.69 -2.30 1.41
CA TYR A 196 7.27 -2.42 1.06
C TYR A 196 6.33 -1.69 2.03
N PHE A 197 6.44 -1.92 3.34
CA PHE A 197 5.51 -1.39 4.36
C PHE A 197 5.96 -0.07 5.00
N GLY A 198 7.23 0.33 4.83
CA GLY A 198 7.80 1.49 5.49
C GLY A 198 7.18 2.81 5.02
N ALA A 199 6.66 3.62 5.94
CA ALA A 199 6.16 4.95 5.55
C ALA A 199 7.26 5.85 4.98
N HIS A 200 8.49 5.72 5.48
CA HIS A 200 9.64 6.49 5.02
C HIS A 200 10.13 6.06 3.62
N THR A 201 9.92 4.80 3.21
CA THR A 201 10.23 4.33 1.83
C THR A 201 9.11 4.67 0.86
N ARG A 202 7.88 4.81 1.35
CA ARG A 202 6.67 5.07 0.52
C ARG A 202 6.26 6.54 0.48
N ALA A 203 6.85 7.41 1.30
CA ALA A 203 6.52 8.83 1.37
C ALA A 203 6.68 9.57 0.03
N HIS A 204 7.60 9.13 -0.84
CA HIS A 204 7.79 9.73 -2.16
C HIS A 204 6.51 9.69 -3.02
N GLU A 205 5.67 8.65 -2.92
CA GLU A 205 4.43 8.53 -3.70
C GLU A 205 3.42 9.62 -3.31
N LEU A 206 3.18 9.76 -2.00
CA LEU A 206 2.32 10.83 -1.44
C LEU A 206 2.89 12.22 -1.76
N ALA A 207 4.22 12.38 -1.67
CA ALA A 207 4.89 13.64 -1.97
C ALA A 207 4.84 14.00 -3.47
N ILE A 208 4.92 13.03 -4.39
CA ILE A 208 4.68 13.24 -5.83
C ILE A 208 3.27 13.78 -6.04
N GLY A 209 2.27 13.16 -5.41
CA GLY A 209 0.89 13.63 -5.42
C GLY A 209 0.76 15.08 -4.94
N ALA A 210 1.37 15.38 -3.79
CA ALA A 210 1.40 16.73 -3.25
C ALA A 210 2.10 17.74 -4.19
N LEU A 211 3.18 17.34 -4.86
CA LEU A 211 3.90 18.18 -5.82
C LEU A 211 3.05 18.52 -7.04
N VAL A 212 2.27 17.55 -7.54
CA VAL A 212 1.29 17.76 -8.60
C VAL A 212 0.25 18.79 -8.17
N ALA A 213 -0.30 18.68 -6.96
CA ALA A 213 -1.28 19.63 -6.44
C ALA A 213 -0.70 21.05 -6.27
N VAL A 214 0.52 21.18 -5.74
CA VAL A 214 1.21 22.48 -5.62
C VAL A 214 1.51 23.10 -6.99
N SER A 215 1.73 22.26 -8.00
CA SER A 215 2.07 22.67 -9.36
C SER A 215 0.85 22.80 -10.28
N ALA A 216 -0.37 22.59 -9.76
CA ALA A 216 -1.59 22.56 -10.55
C ALA A 216 -1.79 23.82 -11.41
N GLY A 217 -1.49 25.01 -10.88
CA GLY A 217 -1.59 26.27 -11.64
C GLY A 217 -0.61 26.38 -12.81
N ALA A 218 0.57 25.76 -12.71
CA ALA A 218 1.53 25.68 -13.81
C ALA A 218 1.13 24.60 -14.81
N LEU A 219 0.68 23.43 -14.33
CA LEU A 219 0.19 22.33 -15.16
C LEU A 219 -1.04 22.71 -15.98
N ALA A 220 -1.92 23.56 -15.44
CA ALA A 220 -3.09 24.08 -16.15
C ALA A 220 -2.74 24.96 -17.36
N ARG A 221 -1.50 25.45 -17.46
CA ARG A 221 -1.02 26.26 -18.59
C ARG A 221 -0.43 25.42 -19.73
N LEU A 222 -0.35 24.09 -19.57
CA LEU A 222 0.17 23.22 -20.61
C LEU A 222 -0.75 23.19 -21.83
N PRO A 223 -0.20 23.10 -23.06
CA PRO A 223 -1.01 22.87 -24.25
C PRO A 223 -1.82 21.58 -24.11
N ARG A 224 -3.07 21.60 -24.58
CA ARG A 224 -4.00 20.46 -24.45
C ARG A 224 -3.43 19.16 -25.03
N ALA A 225 -2.68 19.25 -26.14
CA ALA A 225 -2.00 18.11 -26.74
C ALA A 225 -0.99 17.48 -25.76
N VAL A 226 -0.12 18.28 -25.14
CA VAL A 226 0.89 17.82 -24.17
C VAL A 226 0.21 17.19 -22.95
N ALA A 227 -0.81 17.85 -22.39
CA ALA A 227 -1.54 17.31 -21.24
C ALA A 227 -2.22 15.97 -21.55
N THR A 228 -2.81 15.83 -22.74
CA THR A 228 -3.46 14.58 -23.18
C THR A 228 -2.43 13.47 -23.40
N SER A 229 -1.30 13.78 -24.02
CA SER A 229 -0.20 12.82 -24.21
C SER A 229 0.38 12.34 -22.88
N LEU A 230 0.59 13.23 -21.91
CA LEU A 230 1.05 12.87 -20.57
C LEU A 230 0.04 11.99 -19.84
N ALA A 231 -1.26 12.26 -19.97
CA ALA A 231 -2.31 11.44 -19.37
C ALA A 231 -2.30 10.00 -19.93
N TRP A 232 -2.27 9.86 -21.26
CA TRP A 232 -2.19 8.54 -21.91
C TRP A 232 -0.88 7.81 -21.60
N ALA A 233 0.25 8.52 -21.56
CA ALA A 233 1.53 7.94 -21.18
C ALA A 233 1.51 7.42 -19.73
N GLY A 234 0.90 8.17 -18.80
CA GLY A 234 0.72 7.73 -17.42
C GLY A 234 -0.15 6.49 -17.29
N ILE A 235 -1.29 6.44 -18.00
CA ILE A 235 -2.16 5.26 -18.04
C ILE A 235 -1.40 4.05 -18.61
N ALA A 236 -0.70 4.24 -19.73
CA ALA A 236 0.10 3.17 -20.33
C ALA A 236 1.19 2.67 -19.37
N ALA A 237 1.88 3.56 -18.67
CA ALA A 237 2.90 3.18 -17.68
C ALA A 237 2.32 2.34 -16.54
N VAL A 238 1.15 2.72 -16.00
CA VAL A 238 0.46 1.95 -14.94
C VAL A 238 0.04 0.57 -15.45
N LEU A 239 -0.53 0.50 -16.66
CA LEU A 239 -0.96 -0.78 -17.25
C LEU A 239 0.24 -1.68 -17.56
N ILE A 240 1.31 -1.13 -18.14
CA ILE A 240 2.54 -1.88 -18.41
C ILE A 240 3.12 -2.41 -17.10
N ALA A 241 3.21 -1.59 -16.05
CA ALA A 241 3.69 -2.03 -14.75
C ALA A 241 2.80 -3.15 -14.18
N ALA A 242 1.48 -2.99 -14.20
CA ALA A 242 0.55 -3.99 -13.69
C ALA A 242 0.63 -5.35 -14.41
N LEU A 243 0.89 -5.33 -15.73
CA LEU A 243 0.93 -6.53 -16.57
C LEU A 243 2.32 -7.20 -16.65
N THR A 244 3.40 -6.44 -16.50
CA THR A 244 4.77 -6.94 -16.72
C THR A 244 5.54 -7.19 -15.44
N TRP A 245 5.25 -6.46 -14.36
CA TRP A 245 5.92 -6.65 -13.08
C TRP A 245 5.25 -7.76 -12.27
N ALA A 246 5.62 -9.00 -12.57
CA ALA A 246 5.32 -10.15 -11.72
C ALA A 246 6.43 -10.30 -10.65
N PRO A 247 6.15 -10.08 -9.36
CA PRO A 247 7.12 -10.39 -8.31
C PRO A 247 7.38 -11.91 -8.27
N GLY A 248 8.58 -12.33 -7.90
CA GLY A 248 9.00 -13.74 -7.95
C GLY A 248 8.11 -14.72 -7.18
N TRP A 249 7.36 -14.25 -6.18
CA TRP A 249 6.38 -15.06 -5.44
C TRP A 249 5.10 -15.34 -6.25
N ALA A 250 4.75 -14.50 -7.22
CA ALA A 250 3.67 -14.78 -8.16
C ALA A 250 4.08 -15.91 -9.12
N LEU A 251 5.35 -15.96 -9.52
CA LEU A 251 5.87 -17.08 -10.32
C LEU A 251 5.90 -18.40 -9.52
N SER A 252 6.14 -18.36 -8.20
CA SER A 252 6.14 -19.57 -7.37
C SER A 252 4.74 -20.14 -7.10
N ARG A 253 3.70 -19.30 -7.10
CA ARG A 253 2.30 -19.75 -6.91
C ARG A 253 1.68 -20.35 -8.18
N TRP A 254 2.21 -20.00 -9.35
CA TRP A 254 1.75 -20.45 -10.68
C TRP A 254 2.64 -21.51 -11.34
N SER A 255 3.77 -21.85 -10.71
CA SER A 255 4.55 -23.02 -11.11
C SER A 255 3.86 -24.26 -10.54
N PRO A 256 3.33 -25.20 -11.37
CA PRO A 256 2.99 -26.51 -10.85
C PRO A 256 4.23 -27.10 -10.15
N PRO A 257 4.08 -27.93 -9.10
CA PRO A 257 5.18 -28.51 -8.34
C PRO A 257 5.93 -29.58 -9.17
N CYS A 258 6.32 -29.28 -10.40
CA CYS A 258 7.22 -30.08 -11.19
C CYS A 258 8.63 -29.52 -11.02
N SER A 259 9.27 -29.94 -9.93
CA SER A 259 10.70 -29.86 -9.73
C SER A 259 11.46 -30.23 -11.02
N ARG A 260 12.30 -29.31 -11.50
CA ARG A 260 13.13 -29.42 -12.73
C ARG A 260 14.14 -30.59 -12.76
N ARG A 261 14.02 -31.59 -11.87
CA ARG A 261 14.87 -32.81 -11.87
C ARG A 261 14.12 -34.13 -12.03
N ARG A 262 12.79 -34.20 -11.86
CA ARG A 262 12.07 -35.50 -11.84
C ARG A 262 11.43 -35.94 -13.15
N CYS A 263 11.26 -35.08 -14.15
CA CYS A 263 10.69 -35.49 -15.44
C CYS A 263 11.71 -36.06 -16.46
N ARG A 264 12.99 -36.18 -16.11
CA ARG A 264 14.00 -36.72 -17.06
C ARG A 264 14.21 -38.24 -16.95
N THR A 265 13.65 -38.89 -15.93
CA THR A 265 13.76 -40.34 -15.76
C THR A 265 12.37 -40.89 -15.45
N GLY A 266 11.63 -41.34 -16.46
CA GLY A 266 10.31 -41.97 -16.31
C GLY A 266 10.37 -43.31 -15.57
N ARG A 267 10.78 -43.29 -14.29
CA ARG A 267 10.81 -44.46 -13.40
C ARG A 267 9.68 -44.35 -12.38
N PRO A 268 8.80 -45.36 -12.29
CA PRO A 268 7.80 -45.42 -11.23
C PRO A 268 8.47 -45.55 -9.85
N PRO A 269 7.78 -45.13 -8.77
CA PRO A 269 8.31 -45.22 -7.41
C PRO A 269 8.60 -46.68 -7.05
N ARG A 270 9.84 -46.97 -6.62
CA ARG A 270 10.17 -48.24 -5.98
C ARG A 270 9.51 -48.26 -4.61
N THR A 271 8.62 -49.23 -4.39
CA THR A 271 8.19 -49.63 -3.06
C THR A 271 9.41 -50.04 -2.24
N PRO A 272 9.56 -49.63 -0.96
CA PRO A 272 10.63 -50.12 -0.12
C PRO A 272 10.39 -51.61 0.17
N SER A 273 11.35 -52.47 -0.17
CA SER A 273 11.35 -53.85 0.28
C SER A 273 11.82 -53.91 1.75
N PRO A 274 11.29 -54.82 2.58
CA PRO A 274 11.51 -54.81 4.04
C PRO A 274 12.87 -55.40 4.47
N ARG A 275 13.94 -55.24 3.68
CA ARG A 275 15.25 -55.89 3.94
C ARG A 275 16.45 -54.97 4.15
N SER A 276 16.24 -53.69 4.48
CA SER A 276 17.35 -52.79 4.83
C SER A 276 16.99 -51.90 6.02
N ALA A 277 16.92 -52.51 7.21
CA ALA A 277 17.02 -51.81 8.48
C ALA A 277 18.38 -52.17 9.11
N PRO A 278 19.27 -51.19 9.42
CA PRO A 278 20.44 -51.46 10.23
C PRO A 278 20.02 -51.75 11.69
N PRO A 279 20.68 -52.69 12.39
CA PRO A 279 20.27 -53.07 13.74
C PRO A 279 20.75 -52.03 14.76
N GLY A 280 19.83 -51.56 15.60
CA GLY A 280 20.17 -50.95 16.87
C GLY A 280 20.08 -49.42 16.92
N THR A 281 18.98 -48.91 17.45
CA THR A 281 18.98 -47.84 18.46
C THR A 281 17.58 -47.76 19.08
N ARG A 282 17.48 -48.21 20.33
CA ARG A 282 16.29 -48.06 21.19
C ARG A 282 16.14 -46.59 21.58
N TRP A 283 14.93 -46.05 21.48
CA TRP A 283 14.56 -44.81 22.17
C TRP A 283 14.00 -45.14 23.57
N PRO A 284 14.39 -44.43 24.64
CA PRO A 284 13.83 -44.63 25.97
C PRO A 284 12.41 -44.05 26.09
N ARG A 285 11.64 -44.64 27.00
CA ARG A 285 10.24 -44.32 27.32
C ARG A 285 10.10 -43.02 28.08
#